data_AF-A0A819SI27-F1
#
_entry.id   AF-A0A819SI27-F1
#
_cell.length_a   1.000
_cell.length_b   1.000
_cell.length_c   1.000
_cell.angle_alpha   90.00
_cell.angle_beta   90.00
_cell.angle_gamma   90.00
#
_symmetry.space_group_name_H-M   'P 1'
#
loop_
_entity.id
_entity.type
_entity.pdbx_description
1 polymer ?
#
loop_
_entity_poly.entity_id
_entity_poly.type
_entity_poly.pdbx_seq_one_letter_code
_entity_poly.pdbx_strand_id
1 'polypeptide(L)'
;MFLFSHGQANVGMKTWAELTSFVAGYNNKRIITDSFGIGADFDTEIMKGITYAGGSRFVFLESAEVIESLVTKVLVGVFGACGSAARVIVRGKNGAVVTKIWGHENTVAGACLGELYFDNRLSVLCEFTTPSTTAAGENEIETLTYELRYSLPNDPTSEPMVMRV
;
A
#
# COMPACT_ATOMS: atom_id res chain seq x y z
N MET A 1 -12.85 3.48 7.99
CA MET A 1 -13.36 3.55 9.38
C MET A 1 -12.24 4.09 10.24
N PHE A 2 -12.52 5.03 11.13
CA PHE A 2 -11.51 5.57 12.06
C PHE A 2 -11.89 5.21 13.48
N LEU A 3 -10.97 4.57 14.20
CA LEU A 3 -11.13 4.19 15.60
C LEU A 3 -10.18 5.03 16.47
N PHE A 4 -10.72 5.77 17.43
CA PHE A 4 -9.92 6.53 18.38
C PHE A 4 -10.06 5.92 19.77
N SER A 5 -8.95 5.71 20.48
CA SER A 5 -8.95 5.25 21.87
C SER A 5 -7.93 6.00 22.70
N HIS A 6 -8.31 6.36 23.93
CA HIS A 6 -7.41 6.89 24.96
C HIS A 6 -7.27 5.92 26.14
N GLY A 7 -7.72 4.67 26.00
CA GLY A 7 -7.80 3.73 27.11
C GLY A 7 -7.97 2.28 26.69
N GLN A 8 -8.13 1.41 27.70
CA GLN A 8 -8.23 -0.04 27.55
C GLN A 8 -9.66 -0.47 27.21
N ALA A 9 -9.79 -1.51 26.37
CA ALA A 9 -11.07 -2.17 26.14
C ALA A 9 -11.48 -2.97 27.39
N ASN A 10 -12.49 -2.50 28.12
CA ASN A 10 -12.87 -3.04 29.44
C ASN A 10 -14.31 -3.56 29.53
N VAL A 11 -15.14 -3.34 28.51
CA VAL A 11 -16.53 -3.80 28.40
C VAL A 11 -16.77 -4.41 27.01
N GLY A 12 -17.52 -5.52 26.93
CA GLY A 12 -17.78 -6.21 25.67
C GLY A 12 -16.60 -7.04 25.18
N MET A 13 -16.24 -6.91 23.90
CA MET A 13 -15.03 -7.50 23.31
C MET A 13 -13.80 -6.78 23.85
N LYS A 14 -12.87 -7.54 24.44
CA LYS A 14 -11.73 -6.96 25.17
C LYS A 14 -10.40 -7.51 24.69
N THR A 15 -10.41 -8.72 24.15
CA THR A 15 -9.18 -9.38 23.77
C THR A 15 -8.75 -8.99 22.37
N TRP A 16 -7.43 -9.04 22.15
CA TRP A 16 -6.83 -8.84 20.83
C TRP A 16 -7.48 -9.74 19.77
N ALA A 17 -7.69 -11.02 20.07
CA ALA A 17 -8.23 -12.00 19.13
C ALA A 17 -9.67 -11.68 18.71
N GLU A 18 -10.54 -11.30 19.67
CA GLU A 18 -11.92 -10.92 19.39
C GLU A 18 -11.98 -9.67 18.49
N LEU A 19 -11.24 -8.62 18.86
CA LEU A 19 -11.29 -7.33 18.19
C LEU A 19 -10.69 -7.41 16.77
N THR A 20 -9.57 -8.12 16.61
CA THR A 20 -8.94 -8.29 15.28
C THR A 20 -9.78 -9.16 14.35
N SER A 21 -10.36 -10.26 14.86
CA SER A 21 -11.26 -11.10 14.07
C SER A 21 -12.50 -10.34 13.61
N PHE A 22 -13.07 -9.52 14.51
CA PHE A 22 -14.21 -8.68 14.19
C PHE A 22 -13.89 -7.67 13.08
N VAL A 23 -12.75 -6.99 13.18
CA VAL A 23 -12.32 -5.98 12.20
C VAL A 23 -11.92 -6.62 10.87
N ALA A 24 -11.31 -7.81 10.86
CA ALA A 24 -11.05 -8.55 9.63
C ALA A 24 -12.34 -8.82 8.83
N GLY A 25 -13.47 -9.03 9.51
CA GLY A 25 -14.78 -9.15 8.87
C GLY A 25 -15.23 -7.91 8.09
N TYR A 26 -14.82 -6.71 8.53
CA TYR A 26 -15.05 -5.45 7.81
C TYR A 26 -14.09 -5.28 6.64
N ASN A 27 -12.82 -5.66 6.82
CA ASN A 27 -11.83 -5.62 5.74
C ASN A 27 -12.22 -6.53 4.56
N ASN A 28 -12.80 -7.71 4.85
CA ASN A 28 -13.37 -8.60 3.82
C ASN A 28 -14.50 -7.94 3.00
N LYS A 29 -15.14 -6.90 3.55
CA LYS A 29 -16.14 -6.06 2.88
C LYS A 29 -15.54 -4.78 2.29
N ARG A 30 -14.21 -4.72 2.18
CA ARG A 30 -13.41 -3.58 1.71
C ARG A 30 -13.56 -2.32 2.58
N ILE A 31 -13.90 -2.48 3.85
CA ILE A 31 -13.93 -1.37 4.82
C ILE A 31 -12.59 -1.35 5.55
N ILE A 32 -11.72 -0.43 5.14
CA ILE A 32 -10.40 -0.22 5.74
C ILE A 32 -10.56 0.45 7.11
N THR A 33 -9.73 0.06 8.08
CA THR A 33 -9.77 0.61 9.45
C THR A 33 -8.42 1.18 9.88
N ASP A 34 -8.35 2.48 10.11
CA ASP A 34 -7.24 3.12 10.84
C ASP A 34 -7.60 3.21 12.31
N SER A 35 -6.58 3.06 13.18
CA SER A 35 -6.75 3.25 14.61
C SER A 35 -5.74 4.24 15.16
N PHE A 36 -6.20 5.01 16.14
CA PHE A 36 -5.51 6.14 16.74
C PHE A 36 -5.48 5.97 18.25
N GLY A 37 -4.29 5.80 18.81
CA GLY A 37 -4.06 5.78 20.25
C GLY A 37 -3.78 7.19 20.75
N ILE A 38 -4.49 7.66 21.76
CA ILE A 38 -4.36 9.00 22.35
C ILE A 38 -3.81 8.88 23.77
N GLY A 39 -2.70 9.56 24.07
CA GLY A 39 -2.08 9.49 25.40
C GLY A 39 -1.50 8.11 25.73
N ALA A 40 -1.19 7.81 26.99
CA ALA A 40 -0.41 6.61 27.32
C ALA A 40 -1.25 5.37 27.71
N ASP A 41 -2.55 5.53 27.91
CA ASP A 41 -3.36 4.53 28.63
C ASP A 41 -4.05 3.49 27.73
N PHE A 42 -3.92 3.60 26.40
CA PHE A 42 -4.50 2.64 25.46
C PHE A 42 -3.64 1.39 25.29
N ASP A 43 -4.25 0.28 24.85
CA ASP A 43 -3.52 -0.94 24.52
C ASP A 43 -2.93 -0.84 23.11
N THR A 44 -1.61 -0.69 23.05
CA THR A 44 -0.90 -0.53 21.78
C THR A 44 -0.98 -1.78 20.90
N GLU A 45 -0.93 -2.96 21.48
CA GLU A 45 -0.94 -4.21 20.73
C GLU A 45 -2.33 -4.49 20.14
N ILE A 46 -3.39 -4.23 20.90
CA ILE A 46 -4.76 -4.31 20.42
C ILE A 46 -5.00 -3.29 19.29
N MET A 47 -4.60 -2.03 19.47
CA MET A 47 -4.84 -1.00 18.45
C MET A 47 -4.08 -1.29 17.15
N LYS A 48 -2.80 -1.67 17.24
CA LYS A 48 -2.03 -2.13 16.06
C LYS A 48 -2.68 -3.34 15.41
N GLY A 49 -3.10 -4.32 16.21
CA GLY A 49 -3.79 -5.52 15.72
C GLY A 49 -5.06 -5.19 14.95
N ILE A 50 -5.90 -4.32 15.50
CA ILE A 50 -7.13 -3.84 14.85
C ILE A 50 -6.81 -3.26 13.48
N THR A 51 -5.80 -2.40 13.41
CA THR A 51 -5.44 -1.74 12.16
C THR A 51 -4.83 -2.70 11.14
N TYR A 52 -3.97 -3.61 11.56
CA TYR A 52 -3.41 -4.62 10.65
C TYR A 52 -4.49 -5.55 10.10
N ALA A 53 -5.41 -6.03 10.95
CA ALA A 53 -6.58 -6.79 10.50
C ALA A 53 -7.50 -5.96 9.58
N GLY A 54 -7.59 -4.65 9.84
CA GLY A 54 -8.32 -3.66 9.06
C GLY A 54 -7.64 -3.16 7.80
N GLY A 55 -6.42 -3.63 7.49
CA GLY A 55 -5.70 -3.29 6.27
C GLY A 55 -5.13 -1.87 6.20
N SER A 56 -4.83 -1.22 7.34
CA SER A 56 -4.26 0.14 7.35
C SER A 56 -3.07 0.33 8.31
N ARG A 57 -2.80 1.58 8.72
CA ARG A 57 -1.73 1.99 9.66
C ARG A 57 -2.24 2.50 11.01
N PHE A 58 -1.55 2.10 12.07
CA PHE A 58 -1.78 2.63 13.42
C PHE A 58 -1.08 4.00 13.56
N VAL A 59 -1.73 4.94 14.25
CA VAL A 59 -1.17 6.27 14.54
C VAL A 59 -1.22 6.52 16.04
N PHE A 60 -0.08 6.92 16.60
CA PHE A 60 -0.01 7.38 17.98
C PHE A 60 -0.13 8.91 18.04
N LEU A 61 -1.04 9.40 18.87
CA LEU A 61 -1.33 10.80 19.13
C LEU A 61 -0.85 11.12 20.55
N GLU A 62 0.37 11.64 20.62
CA GLU A 62 1.05 11.94 21.90
C GLU A 62 0.35 13.06 22.68
N SER A 63 -0.20 14.05 21.97
CA SER A 63 -0.87 15.20 22.58
C SER A 63 -2.04 15.70 21.73
N ALA A 64 -2.89 16.56 22.30
CA ALA A 64 -4.07 17.08 21.61
C ALA A 64 -3.70 17.94 20.38
N GLU A 65 -2.56 18.64 20.44
CA GLU A 65 -2.09 19.55 19.41
C GLU A 65 -1.71 18.85 18.11
N VAL A 66 -1.30 17.57 18.17
CA VAL A 66 -0.91 16.80 16.98
C VAL A 66 -2.07 16.09 16.29
N ILE A 67 -3.24 16.01 16.95
CA ILE A 67 -4.41 15.27 16.46
C ILE A 67 -4.85 15.80 15.10
N GLU A 68 -5.04 17.11 14.97
CA GLU A 68 -5.54 17.71 13.73
C GLU A 68 -4.60 17.41 12.55
N SER A 69 -3.29 17.60 12.73
CA SER A 69 -2.30 17.35 11.67
C SER A 69 -2.26 15.88 11.25
N LEU A 70 -2.21 14.96 12.22
CA LEU A 70 -2.08 13.53 11.95
C LEU A 70 -3.36 12.91 11.40
N VAL A 71 -4.52 13.30 11.93
CA VAL A 71 -5.82 12.86 11.40
C VAL A 71 -6.04 13.42 10.00
N THR A 72 -5.67 14.68 9.73
CA THR A 72 -5.74 15.26 8.38
C THR A 72 -4.86 14.49 7.41
N LYS A 73 -3.64 14.10 7.79
CA LYS A 73 -2.79 13.24 6.93
C LYS A 73 -3.41 11.88 6.63
N VAL A 74 -4.14 11.29 7.58
CA VAL A 74 -4.87 10.04 7.33
C VAL A 74 -6.08 10.28 6.43
N LEU A 75 -6.85 11.35 6.65
CA LEU A 75 -7.97 11.74 5.80
C LEU A 75 -7.53 12.02 4.36
N VAL A 76 -6.45 12.77 4.17
CA VAL A 76 -5.84 13.00 2.86
C VAL A 76 -5.35 11.70 2.25
N GLY A 77 -4.82 10.76 3.04
CA GLY A 77 -4.53 9.41 2.57
C GLY A 77 -5.80 8.69 2.07
N VAL A 78 -6.87 8.68 2.87
CA VAL A 78 -8.13 7.98 2.51
C VAL A 78 -8.80 8.59 1.28
N PHE A 79 -8.89 9.92 1.19
CA PHE A 79 -9.51 10.61 0.05
C PHE A 79 -8.55 10.90 -1.10
N GLY A 80 -7.25 10.71 -0.88
CA GLY A 80 -6.20 10.92 -1.87
C GLY A 80 -5.92 9.68 -2.70
N ALA A 81 -6.71 8.62 -2.57
CA ALA A 81 -6.66 7.50 -3.50
C ALA A 81 -6.89 8.04 -4.91
N CYS A 82 -5.87 7.93 -5.77
CA CYS A 82 -5.89 8.43 -7.14
C CYS A 82 -5.94 7.28 -8.16
N GLY A 83 -5.71 6.05 -7.72
CA GLY A 83 -5.83 4.85 -8.53
C GLY A 83 -6.05 3.61 -7.67
N SER A 84 -6.76 2.64 -8.21
CA SER A 84 -7.04 1.34 -7.58
C SER A 84 -6.49 0.21 -8.44
N ALA A 85 -6.30 -0.97 -7.83
CA ALA A 85 -5.79 -2.17 -8.50
C ALA A 85 -4.50 -1.94 -9.32
N ALA A 86 -3.64 -1.04 -8.84
CA ALA A 86 -2.45 -0.62 -9.54
C ALA A 86 -1.42 -1.72 -9.68
N ARG A 87 -0.74 -1.72 -10.82
CA ARG A 87 0.19 -2.77 -11.21
C ARG A 87 1.31 -2.16 -12.03
N VAL A 88 2.56 -2.41 -11.63
CA VAL A 88 3.74 -2.03 -12.41
C VAL A 88 4.24 -3.23 -13.17
N ILE A 89 4.27 -3.08 -14.49
CA ILE A 89 4.75 -4.06 -15.42
C ILE A 89 6.15 -3.63 -15.87
N VAL A 90 7.14 -4.45 -15.54
CA VAL A 90 8.52 -4.26 -16.00
C VAL A 90 8.79 -5.21 -17.14
N ARG A 91 9.35 -4.71 -18.24
CA ARG A 91 9.75 -5.49 -19.40
C ARG A 91 11.18 -5.20 -19.78
N GLY A 92 11.88 -6.26 -20.18
CA GLY A 92 13.18 -6.12 -20.81
C GLY A 92 13.06 -5.60 -22.23
N LYS A 93 14.02 -4.75 -22.62
CA LYS A 93 14.20 -4.19 -23.95
C LYS A 93 15.62 -4.51 -24.42
N ASN A 94 15.84 -4.53 -25.74
CA ASN A 94 17.16 -4.78 -26.31
C ASN A 94 17.83 -6.08 -25.82
N GLY A 95 17.03 -7.14 -25.69
CA GLY A 95 17.47 -8.47 -25.24
C GLY A 95 17.62 -8.63 -23.73
N ALA A 96 17.40 -7.58 -22.93
CA ALA A 96 17.30 -7.74 -21.49
C ALA A 96 16.06 -8.57 -21.11
N VAL A 97 16.12 -9.29 -20.00
CA VAL A 97 15.04 -10.13 -19.49
C VAL A 97 14.90 -9.92 -17.99
N VAL A 98 13.69 -9.61 -17.53
CA VAL A 98 13.37 -9.52 -16.09
C VAL A 98 13.25 -10.94 -15.54
N THR A 99 14.14 -11.33 -14.63
CA THR A 99 14.22 -12.67 -14.06
C THR A 99 13.42 -12.81 -12.77
N LYS A 100 13.28 -11.73 -12.00
CA LYS A 100 12.60 -11.76 -10.70
C LYS A 100 11.97 -10.41 -10.35
N ILE A 101 10.84 -10.45 -9.67
CA ILE A 101 10.27 -9.30 -8.97
C ILE A 101 10.05 -9.75 -7.51
N TRP A 102 10.61 -9.05 -6.54
CA TRP A 102 10.46 -9.47 -5.14
C TRP A 102 9.01 -9.25 -4.67
N GLY A 103 8.47 -10.23 -3.94
CA GLY A 103 7.08 -10.23 -3.49
C GLY A 103 6.05 -10.67 -4.54
N HIS A 104 6.48 -11.02 -5.76
CA HIS A 104 5.58 -11.41 -6.85
C HIS A 104 6.14 -12.60 -7.65
N GLU A 105 5.37 -13.67 -7.79
CA GLU A 105 5.81 -14.89 -8.50
C GLU A 105 5.74 -14.76 -10.02
N ASN A 106 4.85 -13.91 -10.54
CA ASN A 106 4.62 -13.78 -11.98
C ASN A 106 5.20 -12.46 -12.52
N THR A 107 6.41 -12.53 -13.09
CA THR A 107 7.10 -11.39 -13.69
C THR A 107 6.38 -10.83 -14.92
N VAL A 108 5.65 -11.68 -15.67
CA VAL A 108 4.81 -11.24 -16.80
C VAL A 108 3.63 -10.43 -16.27
N ALA A 109 2.96 -10.88 -15.24
CA ALA A 109 1.87 -10.12 -14.66
C ALA A 109 2.36 -8.81 -14.00
N GLY A 110 3.62 -8.74 -13.55
CA GLY A 110 4.18 -7.55 -12.91
C GLY A 110 3.83 -7.45 -11.42
N ALA A 111 4.31 -6.38 -10.78
CA ALA A 111 4.12 -6.12 -9.35
C ALA A 111 2.73 -5.53 -9.07
N CYS A 112 1.94 -6.18 -8.22
CA CYS A 112 0.68 -5.65 -7.74
C CYS A 112 0.94 -4.65 -6.61
N LEU A 113 0.52 -3.40 -6.80
CA LEU A 113 0.70 -2.29 -5.87
C LEU A 113 -0.55 -1.99 -5.04
N GLY A 114 -1.73 -2.44 -5.49
CA GLY A 114 -2.99 -2.16 -4.80
C GLY A 114 -3.46 -0.72 -5.04
N GLU A 115 -3.70 0.04 -3.99
CA GLU A 115 -4.18 1.43 -4.10
C GLU A 115 -3.00 2.42 -4.27
N LEU A 116 -3.17 3.38 -5.18
CA LEU A 116 -2.28 4.52 -5.36
C LEU A 116 -2.86 5.71 -4.62
N TYR A 117 -2.00 6.40 -3.90
CA TYR A 117 -2.35 7.59 -3.16
C TYR A 117 -1.53 8.78 -3.66
N PHE A 118 -2.12 9.97 -3.61
CA PHE A 118 -1.40 11.21 -3.87
C PHE A 118 -0.20 11.33 -2.92
N ASP A 119 0.96 11.71 -3.46
CA ASP A 119 2.23 11.84 -2.74
C ASP A 119 2.73 10.54 -2.05
N ASN A 120 2.33 9.38 -2.56
CA ASN A 120 2.82 8.09 -2.10
C ASN A 120 3.97 7.57 -2.98
N ARG A 121 5.09 7.22 -2.34
CA ARG A 121 6.24 6.61 -3.01
C ARG A 121 6.23 5.10 -2.79
N LEU A 122 5.86 4.36 -3.84
CA LEU A 122 5.98 2.90 -3.88
C LEU A 122 7.28 2.50 -4.57
N SER A 123 7.90 1.42 -4.11
CA SER A 123 9.15 0.90 -4.67
C SER A 123 9.01 -0.57 -5.02
N VAL A 124 9.41 -0.93 -6.23
CA VAL A 124 9.43 -2.31 -6.73
C VAL A 124 10.88 -2.68 -6.99
N LEU A 125 11.32 -3.78 -6.39
CA LEU A 125 12.64 -4.34 -6.67
C LEU A 125 12.50 -5.44 -7.72
N CYS A 126 13.33 -5.41 -8.76
CA CYS A 126 13.39 -6.44 -9.77
C CYS A 126 14.83 -6.78 -10.16
N GLU A 127 15.02 -8.02 -10.58
CA GLU A 127 16.28 -8.55 -11.08
C GLU A 127 16.12 -8.76 -12.58
N PHE A 128 17.16 -8.44 -13.34
CA PHE A 128 17.16 -8.61 -14.78
C PHE A 128 18.56 -8.98 -15.28
N THR A 129 18.60 -9.70 -16.38
CA THR A 129 19.83 -10.05 -17.10
C THR A 129 19.88 -9.27 -18.41
N THR A 130 21.04 -8.76 -18.78
CA THR A 130 21.29 -8.10 -20.05
C THR A 130 22.18 -8.97 -20.93
N PRO A 131 22.02 -8.94 -22.26
CA PRO A 131 22.96 -9.58 -23.17
C PRO A 131 24.30 -8.81 -23.10
N SER A 132 25.41 -9.54 -23.12
CA SER A 132 26.74 -8.95 -23.16
C SER A 132 26.95 -8.29 -24.53
N THR A 133 26.89 -6.97 -24.60
CA THR A 133 27.16 -6.21 -25.82
C THR A 133 28.66 -6.25 -26.12
N THR A 134 29.06 -6.89 -27.21
CA THR A 134 30.45 -6.93 -27.71
C THR A 134 30.89 -5.65 -28.41
N ALA A 135 30.01 -4.66 -28.56
CA ALA A 135 30.35 -3.37 -29.13
C ALA A 135 30.85 -2.43 -28.02
N ALA A 136 32.16 -2.25 -27.96
CA ALA A 136 32.84 -1.21 -27.20
C ALA A 136 32.50 0.19 -27.76
N GLY A 137 31.27 0.64 -27.52
CA GLY A 137 30.81 1.98 -27.80
C GLY A 137 29.98 2.48 -26.63
N GLU A 138 30.29 3.68 -26.15
CA GLU A 138 29.64 4.40 -25.04
C GLU A 138 28.18 4.81 -25.34
N ASN A 139 27.38 3.90 -25.88
CA ASN A 139 25.96 4.16 -26.08
C ASN A 139 25.19 3.61 -24.89
N GLU A 140 24.54 4.50 -24.13
CA GLU A 140 23.50 4.09 -23.18
C GLU A 140 22.42 3.32 -23.94
N ILE A 141 22.24 2.04 -23.60
CA ILE A 141 21.19 1.21 -24.16
C ILE A 141 20.06 1.14 -23.14
N GLU A 142 18.87 1.58 -23.53
CA GLU A 142 17.66 1.35 -22.75
C GLU A 142 17.43 -0.16 -22.60
N THR A 143 17.48 -0.67 -21.37
CA THR A 143 17.37 -2.10 -21.07
C THR A 143 16.01 -2.48 -20.51
N LEU A 144 15.27 -1.54 -19.94
CA LEU A 144 13.98 -1.80 -19.31
C LEU A 144 12.94 -0.78 -19.78
N THR A 145 11.69 -1.21 -19.83
CA THR A 145 10.53 -0.34 -20.00
C THR A 145 9.53 -0.62 -18.89
N TYR A 146 8.87 0.44 -18.43
CA TYR A 146 7.94 0.37 -17.31
C TYR A 146 6.55 0.83 -17.75
N GLU A 147 5.54 0.09 -17.32
CA GLU A 147 4.15 0.43 -17.57
C GLU A 147 3.37 0.31 -16.26
N LEU A 148 2.84 1.43 -15.77
CA LEU A 148 1.93 1.49 -14.65
C LEU A 148 0.50 1.37 -15.19
N ARG A 149 -0.23 0.35 -14.75
CA ARG A 149 -1.66 0.19 -14.98
C ARG A 149 -2.43 0.42 -13.70
N TYR A 150 -3.52 1.16 -13.74
CA TYR A 150 -4.41 1.37 -12.60
C TYR A 150 -5.82 1.74 -13.07
N SER A 151 -6.83 1.47 -12.25
CA SER A 151 -8.20 1.91 -12.50
C SER A 151 -8.53 3.15 -11.68
N LEU A 152 -9.45 3.99 -12.15
CA LEU A 152 -9.92 5.11 -11.32
C LEU A 152 -10.65 4.55 -10.08
N PRO A 153 -10.45 5.13 -8.88
CA PRO A 153 -11.07 4.62 -7.65
C PRO A 153 -12.60 4.51 -7.71
N ASN A 154 -13.23 5.42 -8.46
CA ASN A 154 -14.69 5.47 -8.62
C ASN A 154 -15.23 4.58 -9.74
N ASP A 155 -14.35 3.99 -10.56
CA ASP A 155 -14.73 3.10 -11.66
C ASP A 155 -13.70 1.97 -11.84
N PRO A 156 -13.65 0.99 -10.91
CA PRO A 156 -12.68 -0.09 -10.96
C PRO A 156 -12.96 -1.10 -12.09
N THR A 157 -14.13 -1.02 -12.73
CA THR A 157 -14.54 -1.92 -13.82
C THR A 157 -14.21 -1.40 -15.22
N SER A 158 -13.87 -0.11 -15.33
CA SER A 158 -13.40 0.50 -16.58
C SER A 158 -12.08 -0.08 -17.08
N GLU A 159 -11.77 0.17 -18.36
CA GLU A 159 -10.45 -0.16 -18.89
C GLU A 159 -9.36 0.53 -18.05
N PRO A 160 -8.34 -0.22 -17.60
CA PRO A 160 -7.30 0.34 -16.76
C PRO A 160 -6.54 1.43 -17.53
N MET A 161 -6.32 2.56 -16.86
CA MET A 161 -5.44 3.60 -17.35
C MET A 161 -4.02 3.06 -17.44
N VAL A 162 -3.32 3.42 -18.52
CA VAL A 162 -1.96 2.98 -18.79
C VAL A 162 -1.04 4.19 -18.86
N MET A 163 -0.05 4.22 -17.97
CA MET A 163 1.01 5.22 -17.96
C MET A 163 2.34 4.52 -18.25
N ARG A 164 3.04 4.96 -19.31
CA ARG A 164 4.41 4.53 -19.60
C ARG A 164 5.36 5.47 -18.87
N VAL A 165 6.28 4.89 -18.10
CA VAL A 165 7.27 5.61 -17.29
C VAL A 165 8.63 5.48 -17.95
#